data_AF-A0A531MIF9-F1
#
_entry.id   AF-A0A531MIF9-F1
#
_cell.length_a   1.000
_cell.length_b   1.000
_cell.length_c   1.000
_cell.angle_alpha   90.00
_cell.angle_beta   90.00
_cell.angle_gamma   90.00
#
_symmetry.space_group_name_H-M   'P 1'
#
loop_
_entity.id
_entity.type
_entity.pdbx_description
1 polymer ?
#
loop_
_entity_poly.entity_id
_entity_poly.type
_entity_poly.pdbx_seq_one_letter_code
_entity_poly.pdbx_strand_id
1 'polypeptide(L)'
;MLIGFACVIAGSLSFITFVKWREVRAMSHWLPTPGKIISSCVEAREVRRSGVGSDSSDTNEIRNFPAITFEYKVGGKKFQSSRYSVKENLGDFEVTETLAQFPR
;
A
#
# COMPACT_ATOMS: atom_id res chain seq x y z
N MET A 1 -20.22 -12.48 33.18
CA MET A 1 -18.87 -12.37 32.59
C MET A 1 -18.89 -11.96 31.12
N LEU A 2 -19.80 -12.47 30.27
CA LEU A 2 -19.91 -12.10 28.84
C LEU A 2 -20.14 -10.60 28.59
N ILE A 3 -21.03 -9.94 29.34
CA ILE A 3 -21.29 -8.49 29.20
C ILE A 3 -20.02 -7.67 29.47
N GLY A 4 -19.25 -8.00 30.50
CA GLY A 4 -18.03 -7.27 30.85
C GLY A 4 -16.96 -7.43 29.78
N PHE A 5 -16.80 -8.64 29.23
CA PHE A 5 -15.89 -8.92 28.14
C PHE A 5 -16.26 -8.15 26.85
N ALA A 6 -17.56 -8.12 26.50
CA ALA A 6 -18.04 -7.35 25.36
C ALA A 6 -17.77 -5.85 25.50
N CYS A 7 -17.97 -5.28 26.69
CA CYS A 7 -17.65 -3.87 26.95
C CYS A 7 -16.15 -3.57 26.81
N VAL A 8 -15.27 -4.46 27.29
CA VAL A 8 -13.82 -4.29 27.15
C VAL A 8 -13.40 -4.34 25.68
N ILE A 9 -13.94 -5.27 24.89
CA ILE A 9 -13.67 -5.35 23.46
C ILE A 9 -14.15 -4.08 22.75
N ALA A 10 -15.39 -3.66 23.00
CA ALA A 10 -15.96 -2.47 22.37
C ALA A 10 -15.17 -1.20 22.73
N GLY A 11 -14.76 -1.07 24.00
CA GLY A 11 -13.91 0.02 24.46
C GLY A 11 -12.53 0.02 23.77
N SER A 12 -11.88 -1.15 23.69
CA SER A 12 -10.58 -1.29 23.03
C SER A 12 -10.64 -0.96 21.53
N LEU A 13 -11.64 -1.49 20.81
CA LEU A 13 -11.84 -1.18 19.39
C LEU A 13 -12.13 0.31 19.16
N SER A 14 -12.96 0.91 20.01
CA SER A 14 -13.26 2.36 19.94
C SER A 14 -12.00 3.19 20.18
N PHE A 15 -11.17 2.79 21.13
CA PHE A 15 -9.91 3.49 21.41
C PHE A 15 -8.93 3.38 20.24
N ILE A 16 -8.72 2.18 19.68
CA ILE A 16 -7.82 1.96 18.55
C ILE A 16 -8.26 2.76 17.32
N THR A 17 -9.56 2.71 17.00
CA THR A 17 -10.12 3.46 15.86
C THR A 17 -9.99 4.97 16.06
N PHE A 18 -10.20 5.47 17.28
CA PHE A 18 -10.02 6.89 17.59
C PHE A 18 -8.56 7.35 17.43
N VAL A 19 -7.59 6.57 17.90
CA VAL A 19 -6.16 6.87 17.71
C VAL A 19 -5.83 6.90 16.22
N LYS A 20 -6.29 5.91 15.44
CA LYS A 20 -6.08 5.87 13.99
C LYS A 20 -6.74 7.03 13.26
N TRP A 21 -7.94 7.44 13.67
CA TRP A 21 -8.60 8.60 13.09
C TRP A 21 -7.80 9.90 13.30
N ARG A 22 -7.17 10.07 14.48
CA ARG A 22 -6.30 11.22 14.74
C ARG A 22 -5.07 11.24 13.84
N GLU A 23 -4.43 10.09 13.63
CA GLU A 23 -3.31 9.96 12.68
C GLU A 23 -3.73 10.37 11.27
N VAL A 24 -4.86 9.85 10.79
CA VAL A 24 -5.41 10.19 9.46
C VAL A 24 -5.73 11.68 9.35
N ARG A 25 -6.34 12.27 10.38
CA ARG A 25 -6.65 13.70 10.41
C ARG A 25 -5.39 14.59 10.43
N ALA A 26 -4.29 14.11 11.02
CA ALA A 26 -3.00 14.78 10.90
C ALA A 26 -2.43 14.64 9.47
N MET A 27 -2.59 13.48 8.82
CA MET A 27 -2.14 13.31 7.44
C MET A 27 -3.00 14.11 6.44
N SER A 28 -4.28 14.36 6.73
CA SER A 28 -5.16 15.09 5.81
C SER A 28 -4.77 16.57 5.61
N HIS A 29 -3.97 17.14 6.51
CA HIS A 29 -3.45 18.50 6.35
C HIS A 29 -2.12 18.56 5.58
N TRP A 30 -1.61 17.43 5.09
CA TRP A 30 -0.36 17.41 4.34
C TRP A 30 -0.57 18.03 2.97
N LEU A 31 0.19 19.09 2.69
CA LEU A 31 0.17 19.75 1.39
C LEU A 31 0.82 18.84 0.33
N PRO A 32 0.22 18.72 -0.86
CA PRO A 32 0.87 18.02 -1.96
C PRO A 32 2.16 18.75 -2.34
N THR A 33 3.24 18.01 -2.55
CA THR A 33 4.52 18.55 -3.03
C THR A 33 4.89 17.87 -4.35
N PRO A 34 5.31 18.64 -5.38
CA PRO A 34 5.75 18.04 -6.63
C PRO A 34 7.03 17.23 -6.41
N GLY A 35 7.02 15.98 -6.89
CA GLY A 35 8.18 15.09 -6.91
C GLY A 35 8.71 14.90 -8.32
N LYS A 36 9.97 14.46 -8.42
CA LYS A 36 10.62 14.05 -9.68
C LYS A 36 10.97 12.57 -9.58
N ILE A 37 10.56 11.77 -10.56
CA ILE A 37 11.01 10.38 -10.70
C ILE A 37 12.49 10.40 -11.07
N ILE A 38 13.32 9.75 -10.26
CA ILE A 38 14.78 9.63 -10.48
C ILE A 38 15.17 8.26 -11.03
N SER A 39 14.35 7.24 -10.77
CA SER A 39 14.54 5.90 -11.30
C SER A 39 13.19 5.22 -11.50
N SER A 40 13.06 4.46 -12.58
CA SER A 40 11.87 3.67 -12.91
C SER A 40 12.33 2.36 -13.53
N CYS A 41 12.40 1.32 -12.71
CA CYS A 41 12.83 -0.02 -13.12
C CYS A 41 11.71 -1.04 -12.90
N VAL A 42 11.90 -2.25 -13.44
CA VAL A 42 11.04 -3.40 -13.16
C VAL A 42 11.86 -4.41 -12.34
N GLU A 43 11.32 -4.83 -11.20
CA GLU A 43 11.92 -5.85 -10.34
C GLU A 43 11.08 -7.12 -10.38
N ALA A 44 11.70 -8.23 -10.77
CA ALA A 44 11.08 -9.55 -10.65
C ALA A 44 11.17 -10.01 -9.18
N ARG A 45 10.03 -10.36 -8.59
CA ARG A 45 9.95 -10.88 -7.22
C ARG A 45 9.16 -12.17 -7.20
N GLU A 46 9.61 -13.11 -6.37
CA GLU A 46 8.90 -14.36 -6.12
C GLU A 46 7.74 -14.07 -5.15
N VAL A 47 6.53 -14.41 -5.57
CA VAL A 47 5.30 -14.23 -4.79
C VAL A 47 4.70 -15.60 -4.53
N ARG A 48 4.38 -15.86 -3.26
CA ARG A 48 3.61 -17.04 -2.88
C ARG A 48 2.14 -16.80 -3.22
N ARG A 49 1.61 -17.55 -4.17
CA ARG A 49 0.17 -17.61 -4.40
C ARG A 49 -0.38 -18.72 -3.50
N SER A 50 -0.97 -18.33 -2.37
CA SER A 50 -1.77 -19.26 -1.57
C SER A 50 -3.02 -19.62 -2.36
N GLY A 51 -3.19 -20.89 -2.65
CA GLY A 51 -4.41 -21.36 -3.26
C GLY A 51 -5.58 -21.30 -2.27
N VAL A 52 -6.79 -21.13 -2.79
CA VAL A 52 -8.03 -21.14 -1.98
C VAL A 52 -8.69 -22.51 -2.18
N GLY A 53 -8.67 -23.36 -1.16
CA GLY A 53 -9.34 -24.66 -1.16
C GLY A 53 -8.52 -25.78 -0.51
N SER A 54 -9.17 -26.92 -0.25
CA SER A 54 -8.52 -28.09 0.39
C SER A 54 -7.50 -28.80 -0.52
N ASP A 55 -7.53 -28.54 -1.82
CA ASP A 55 -6.71 -29.22 -2.85
C ASP A 55 -5.68 -28.28 -3.52
N SER A 56 -5.46 -27.09 -2.98
CA SER A 56 -4.64 -26.10 -3.65
C SER A 56 -3.20 -26.10 -3.15
N SER A 57 -2.25 -26.49 -4.00
CA SER A 57 -0.82 -26.41 -3.69
C SER A 57 -0.32 -24.97 -3.76
N ASP A 58 0.36 -24.52 -2.71
CA ASP A 58 1.10 -23.25 -2.73
C ASP A 58 2.07 -23.25 -3.92
N THR A 59 1.86 -22.33 -4.85
CA THR A 59 2.69 -22.21 -6.05
C THR A 59 3.47 -20.91 -5.96
N ASN A 60 4.79 -21.01 -6.09
CA ASN A 60 5.64 -19.83 -6.20
C ASN A 60 5.57 -19.32 -7.65
N GLU A 61 5.22 -18.04 -7.81
CA GLU A 61 5.12 -17.39 -9.10
C GLU A 61 6.08 -16.20 -9.13
N ILE A 62 6.91 -16.11 -10.17
CA ILE A 62 7.75 -14.92 -10.39
C ILE A 62 6.88 -13.86 -11.05
N ARG A 63 6.73 -12.70 -10.40
CA ARG A 63 5.96 -11.57 -10.91
C ARG A 63 6.82 -10.31 -11.03
N ASN A 64 6.51 -9.49 -12.02
CA ASN A 64 7.18 -8.22 -12.24
C ASN A 64 6.50 -7.10 -11.46
N PHE A 65 7.30 -6.33 -10.72
CA PHE A 65 6.85 -5.20 -9.90
C PHE A 65 7.51 -3.90 -10.37
N PRO A 66 6.76 -2.79 -10.44
CA PRO A 66 7.37 -1.49 -10.67
C PRO A 66 8.23 -1.07 -9.47
N ALA A 67 9.49 -0.78 -9.72
CA ALA A 67 10.45 -0.22 -8.77
C ALA A 67 10.71 1.24 -9.14
N ILE A 68 9.86 2.13 -8.63
CA ILE A 68 9.91 3.57 -8.90
C ILE A 68 10.55 4.26 -7.69
N THR A 69 11.61 5.03 -7.93
CA THR A 69 12.20 5.91 -6.91
C THR A 69 12.01 7.36 -7.33
N PHE A 70 11.51 8.18 -6.41
CA PHE A 70 11.27 9.60 -6.64
C PHE A 70 11.90 10.47 -5.55
N GLU A 71 12.34 11.66 -5.95
CA GLU A 71 12.83 12.72 -5.07
C GLU A 71 11.76 13.80 -4.92
N TYR A 72 11.59 14.34 -3.72
CA TYR A 72 10.69 15.46 -3.45
C TYR A 72 11.29 16.40 -2.39
N LYS A 73 10.77 17.63 -2.32
CA LYS A 73 11.24 18.65 -1.36
C LYS A 73 10.15 19.00 -0.36
N VAL A 74 10.49 19.02 0.93
CA VAL A 74 9.63 19.48 2.02
C VAL A 74 10.44 20.40 2.93
N GLY A 75 9.96 21.63 3.16
CA GLY A 75 10.67 22.60 4.01
C GLY A 75 12.11 22.88 3.58
N GLY A 76 12.39 22.88 2.27
CA GLY A 76 13.73 23.09 1.71
C GLY A 76 14.67 21.88 1.76
N LYS A 77 14.28 20.78 2.43
CA LYS A 77 15.06 19.53 2.48
C LYS A 77 14.60 18.57 1.37
N LYS A 78 15.56 17.86 0.78
CA LYS A 78 15.32 16.82 -0.22
C LYS A 78 15.11 15.47 0.46
N PHE A 79 14.12 14.72 0.00
CA PHE A 79 13.81 13.37 0.45
C PHE A 79 13.68 12.45 -0.76
N GLN A 80 14.01 11.18 -0.57
CA GLN A 80 13.80 10.12 -1.55
C GLN A 80 12.86 9.08 -0.98
N SER A 81 11.95 8.57 -1.83
CA SER A 81 11.03 7.50 -1.47
C SER A 81 10.81 6.59 -2.67
N SER A 82 10.51 5.33 -2.38
CA SER A 82 10.09 4.32 -3.35
C SER A 82 8.65 3.85 -3.13
N ARG A 83 7.97 4.36 -2.10
CA ARG A 83 6.59 3.99 -1.78
C ARG A 83 5.62 4.85 -2.58
N TYR A 84 4.83 4.21 -3.43
CA TYR A 84 3.75 4.83 -4.18
C TYR A 84 2.43 4.09 -3.91
N SER A 85 1.30 4.77 -4.09
CA SER A 85 -0.04 4.19 -3.94
C SER A 85 -0.75 4.26 -5.29
N VAL A 86 -0.55 3.23 -6.11
CA VAL A 86 -1.24 3.05 -7.39
C VAL A 86 -1.89 1.68 -7.32
N LYS A 87 -3.12 1.62 -6.78
CA LYS A 87 -3.89 0.38 -6.55
C LYS A 87 -3.10 -0.64 -5.69
N GLU A 88 -3.70 -1.78 -5.36
CA GLU A 88 -2.96 -2.88 -4.74
C GLU A 88 -1.97 -3.45 -5.77
N ASN A 89 -0.67 -3.41 -5.46
CA ASN A 89 0.35 -3.88 -6.38
C ASN A 89 0.50 -5.39 -6.25
N LEU A 90 -0.26 -6.12 -7.06
CA LEU A 90 -0.28 -7.59 -7.09
C LEU A 90 0.80 -8.19 -8.02
N GLY A 91 1.55 -7.35 -8.74
CA GLY A 91 2.56 -7.75 -9.72
C GLY A 91 1.93 -8.39 -10.97
N ASP A 92 2.31 -7.92 -12.17
CA ASP A 92 1.85 -8.44 -13.48
C ASP A 92 0.35 -8.79 -13.56
N PHE A 93 -0.50 -8.02 -12.86
CA PHE A 93 -1.93 -8.26 -12.74
C PHE A 93 -2.69 -7.16 -13.48
N GLU A 94 -3.65 -7.54 -14.32
CA GLU A 94 -4.49 -6.59 -15.08
C GLU A 94 -3.68 -5.49 -15.80
N VAL A 95 -2.52 -5.84 -16.37
CA VAL A 95 -1.59 -4.85 -16.96
C VAL A 95 -2.27 -4.03 -18.07
N THR A 96 -3.03 -4.69 -18.95
CA THR A 96 -3.78 -4.03 -20.03
C THR A 96 -4.80 -3.03 -19.49
N GLU A 97 -5.50 -3.37 -18.40
CA GLU A 97 -6.52 -2.51 -17.80
C GLU A 97 -5.87 -1.34 -17.06
N THR A 98 -4.76 -1.58 -16.36
CA THR A 98 -4.00 -0.54 -15.66
C THR A 98 -3.41 0.46 -16.66
N LEU A 99 -2.86 -0.01 -17.79
CA LEU A 99 -2.33 0.87 -18.84
C LEU A 99 -3.43 1.69 -19.53
N ALA A 100 -4.65 1.18 -19.64
CA ALA A 100 -5.77 1.91 -20.23
C ALA A 100 -6.21 3.14 -19.40
N GLN A 101 -5.85 3.20 -18.12
CA GLN A 101 -6.17 4.34 -17.25
C GLN A 101 -5.26 5.54 -17.48
N PHE A 102 -4.12 5.36 -18.16
CA PHE A 102 -3.16 6.42 -18.43
C PHE A 102 -3.29 6.92 -19.89
N PRO A 103 -3.17 8.23 -20.12
CA PRO A 103 -3.10 8.76 -21.49
C PRO A 103 -1.87 8.22 -22.21
N ARG A 104 -2.00 7.96 -23.51
CA ARG A 104 -0.91 7.52 -24.39
C ARG A 104 0.04 8.65 -24.75
#